data_AF-A0A8J7AL38-F1
#
_entry.id   AF-A0A8J7AL38-F1
#
_cell.length_a   1.000
_cell.length_b   1.000
_cell.length_c   1.000
_cell.angle_alpha   90.00
_cell.angle_beta   90.00
_cell.angle_gamma   90.00
#
_symmetry.space_group_name_H-M   'P 1'
#
loop_
_entity.id
_entity.type
_entity.pdbx_description
1 polymer ?
#
loop_
_entity_poly.entity_id
_entity_poly.type
_entity_poly.pdbx_seq_one_letter_code
_entity_poly.pdbx_strand_id
1 'polypeptide(L)'
;MSLEPTEFMSKMVSRTGFSADDKKILQDTAAWGLEIAPEMADYFYDYMGRDAEMSAILNESEGRIHRLRETFVSWFHEMFTGMDSWGGDYADRRWRIGLIHVRIGIGPQHVVPAMAVVVHEAGKRAQADGKDQQLCDALSKICMVDLAFIEQAYIEVSSAAVLRETGWSESLFKRLVATGAAAM
;
A
#
# COMPACT_ATOMS: atom_id res chain seq x y z
N MET A 1 -5.13 -10.24 -18.67
CA MET A 1 -5.33 -11.27 -17.60
C MET A 1 -5.41 -10.53 -16.29
N SER A 2 -6.27 -10.92 -15.35
CA SER A 2 -6.23 -10.31 -14.01
C SER A 2 -4.90 -10.64 -13.34
N LEU A 3 -4.41 -9.73 -12.52
CA LEU A 3 -3.24 -9.96 -11.68
C LEU A 3 -3.48 -11.14 -10.74
N GLU A 4 -2.51 -12.06 -10.68
CA GLU A 4 -2.44 -13.13 -9.68
C GLU A 4 -1.68 -12.60 -8.44
N PRO A 5 -2.36 -12.38 -7.29
CA PRO A 5 -1.76 -11.67 -6.15
C PRO A 5 -0.51 -12.34 -5.59
N THR A 6 -0.51 -13.67 -5.46
CA THR A 6 0.63 -14.43 -4.93
C THR A 6 1.86 -14.35 -5.83
N GLU A 7 1.68 -14.40 -7.15
CA GLU A 7 2.76 -14.25 -8.11
C GLU A 7 3.33 -12.83 -8.07
N PHE A 8 2.45 -11.82 -8.00
CA PHE A 8 2.86 -10.43 -7.89
C PHE A 8 3.64 -10.17 -6.59
N MET A 9 3.15 -10.70 -5.46
CA MET A 9 3.84 -10.63 -4.16
C MET A 9 5.25 -11.21 -4.26
N SER A 10 5.38 -12.42 -4.77
CA SER A 10 6.69 -13.10 -4.95
C SER A 10 7.66 -12.26 -5.79
N LYS A 11 7.14 -11.64 -6.85
CA LYS A 11 7.92 -10.76 -7.73
C LYS A 11 8.36 -9.48 -7.03
N MET A 12 7.50 -8.86 -6.23
CA MET A 12 7.84 -7.63 -5.49
C MET A 12 8.82 -7.92 -4.36
N VAL A 13 8.64 -9.01 -3.61
CA VAL A 13 9.58 -9.49 -2.59
C VAL A 13 10.97 -9.69 -3.19
N SER A 14 11.06 -10.35 -4.35
CA SER A 14 12.34 -10.54 -5.05
C SER A 14 12.98 -9.22 -5.48
N ARG A 15 12.20 -8.27 -6.03
CA ARG A 15 12.71 -6.98 -6.52
C ARG A 15 13.16 -6.03 -5.42
N THR A 16 12.48 -6.06 -4.28
CA THR A 16 12.78 -5.21 -3.11
C THR A 16 13.86 -5.81 -2.22
N GLY A 17 14.21 -7.09 -2.41
CA GLY A 17 15.14 -7.79 -1.53
C GLY A 17 14.57 -7.97 -0.12
N PHE A 18 13.26 -8.16 0.01
CA PHE A 18 12.59 -8.45 1.28
C PHE A 18 12.88 -9.90 1.71
N SER A 19 13.93 -10.04 2.49
CA SER A 19 14.57 -11.32 2.84
C SER A 19 13.88 -12.03 4.01
N ALA A 20 14.33 -13.26 4.30
CA ALA A 20 13.90 -13.98 5.49
C ALA A 20 14.29 -13.27 6.80
N ASP A 21 15.43 -12.56 6.82
CA ASP A 21 15.88 -11.79 7.98
C ASP A 21 14.99 -10.57 8.20
N ASP A 22 14.61 -9.87 7.12
CA ASP A 22 13.66 -8.74 7.19
C ASP A 22 12.31 -9.21 7.79
N LYS A 23 11.79 -10.34 7.30
CA LYS A 23 10.57 -10.98 7.83
C LYS A 23 10.69 -11.31 9.32
N LYS A 24 11.82 -11.90 9.71
CA LYS A 24 12.08 -12.28 11.10
C LYS A 24 12.12 -11.06 12.02
N ILE A 25 12.83 -10.01 11.62
CA ILE A 25 12.95 -8.77 12.40
C ILE A 25 11.58 -8.11 12.59
N LEU A 26 10.75 -8.08 11.54
CA LEU A 26 9.39 -7.57 11.61
C LEU A 26 8.52 -8.39 12.57
N GLN A 27 8.59 -9.72 12.51
CA GLN A 27 7.85 -10.60 13.43
C GLN A 27 8.32 -10.45 14.88
N ASP A 28 9.63 -10.41 15.11
CA ASP A 28 10.23 -10.24 16.44
C ASP A 28 9.88 -8.87 17.06
N THR A 29 9.50 -7.88 16.24
CA THR A 29 9.12 -6.53 16.67
C THR A 29 7.63 -6.24 16.52
N ALA A 30 6.79 -7.23 16.22
CA ALA A 30 5.36 -7.03 15.95
C ALA A 30 4.60 -6.35 17.10
N ALA A 31 4.95 -6.66 18.35
CA ALA A 31 4.35 -6.00 19.51
C ALA A 31 4.63 -4.49 19.54
N TRP A 32 5.85 -4.07 19.17
CA TRP A 32 6.21 -2.67 19.02
C TRP A 32 5.50 -2.04 17.81
N GLY A 33 5.41 -2.75 16.69
CA GLY A 33 4.65 -2.31 15.53
C GLY A 33 3.18 -2.02 15.86
N LEU A 34 2.55 -2.88 16.68
CA LEU A 34 1.18 -2.67 17.17
C LEU A 34 1.07 -1.46 18.12
N GLU A 35 2.06 -1.27 19.01
CA GLU A 35 2.10 -0.15 19.94
C GLU A 35 2.09 1.21 19.21
N ILE A 36 2.89 1.35 18.16
CA ILE A 36 3.02 2.62 17.43
C ILE A 36 1.93 2.82 16.35
N ALA A 37 1.20 1.77 15.98
CA ALA A 37 0.25 1.80 14.88
C ALA A 37 -0.82 2.91 14.99
N PRO A 38 -1.39 3.21 16.17
CA PRO A 38 -2.33 4.32 16.31
C PRO A 38 -1.68 5.67 15.98
N GLU A 39 -0.47 5.93 16.47
CA GLU A 39 0.26 7.17 16.17
C GLU A 39 0.57 7.30 14.67
N MET A 40 0.90 6.20 14.01
CA MET A 40 1.12 6.19 12.55
C MET A 40 -0.17 6.46 11.76
N ALA A 41 -1.31 6.00 12.26
CA ALA A 41 -2.60 6.34 11.67
C ALA A 41 -2.86 7.85 11.77
N ASP A 42 -2.49 8.48 12.88
CA ASP A 42 -2.66 9.92 13.10
C ASP A 42 -1.85 10.70 12.07
N TYR A 43 -0.55 10.41 11.93
CA TYR A 43 0.28 11.05 10.91
C TYR A 43 -0.26 10.85 9.48
N PHE A 44 -0.78 9.65 9.16
CA PHE A 44 -1.36 9.36 7.86
C PHE A 44 -2.61 10.21 7.59
N TYR A 45 -3.59 10.21 8.51
CA TYR A 45 -4.84 10.94 8.32
C TYR A 45 -4.69 12.45 8.48
N ASP A 46 -3.75 12.92 9.30
CA ASP A 46 -3.39 14.34 9.41
C ASP A 46 -2.70 14.84 8.14
N TYR A 47 -1.91 14.00 7.46
CA TYR A 47 -1.38 14.34 6.14
C TYR A 47 -2.50 14.41 5.10
N MET A 48 -3.33 13.37 5.01
CA MET A 48 -4.41 13.28 4.03
C MET A 48 -5.44 14.40 4.22
N GLY A 49 -5.77 14.77 5.45
CA GLY A 49 -6.76 15.81 5.76
C GLY A 49 -6.37 17.24 5.37
N ARG A 50 -5.10 17.47 4.96
CA ARG A 50 -4.64 18.78 4.46
C ARG A 50 -5.19 19.12 3.08
N ASP A 51 -5.51 18.09 2.30
CA ASP A 51 -6.11 18.23 0.99
C ASP A 51 -7.64 18.24 1.10
N ALA A 52 -8.29 19.20 0.44
CA ALA A 52 -9.73 19.37 0.54
C ALA A 52 -10.52 18.19 -0.07
N GLU A 53 -10.02 17.60 -1.15
CA GLU A 53 -10.61 16.43 -1.80
C GLU A 53 -10.56 15.22 -0.86
N MET A 54 -9.38 14.97 -0.27
CA MET A 54 -9.21 13.85 0.66
C MET A 54 -9.99 14.07 1.95
N SER A 55 -10.01 15.29 2.48
CA SER A 55 -10.80 15.65 3.67
C SER A 55 -12.29 15.37 3.46
N ALA A 56 -12.84 15.66 2.28
CA ALA A 56 -14.23 15.33 1.95
C ALA A 56 -14.49 13.81 1.97
N ILE A 57 -13.57 13.00 1.42
CA ILE A 57 -13.69 11.54 1.41
C ILE A 57 -13.59 10.95 2.83
N LEU A 58 -12.66 11.45 3.65
CA LEU A 58 -12.46 10.99 5.02
C LEU A 58 -13.68 11.26 5.91
N ASN A 59 -14.39 12.37 5.65
CA ASN A 59 -15.53 12.84 6.44
C ASN A 59 -16.89 12.61 5.76
N GLU A 60 -16.95 11.78 4.72
CA GLU A 60 -18.19 11.51 3.94
C GLU A 60 -19.36 11.01 4.80
N SER A 61 -19.08 10.33 5.93
CA SER A 61 -20.10 9.82 6.84
C SER A 61 -19.63 9.83 8.29
N GLU A 62 -20.56 9.96 9.23
CA GLU A 62 -20.27 9.96 10.66
C GLU A 62 -19.49 8.69 11.09
N GLY A 63 -18.43 8.92 11.90
CA GLY A 63 -17.56 7.87 12.40
C GLY A 63 -16.69 7.17 11.34
N ARG A 64 -16.70 7.60 10.07
CA ARG A 64 -15.87 7.00 9.01
C ARG A 64 -14.39 7.07 9.33
N ILE A 65 -13.90 8.25 9.71
CA ILE A 65 -12.48 8.46 10.04
C ILE A 65 -12.01 7.56 11.19
N HIS A 66 -12.88 7.30 12.18
CA HIS A 66 -12.57 6.38 13.27
C HIS A 66 -12.39 4.93 12.76
N ARG A 67 -13.35 4.44 11.96
CA ARG A 67 -13.27 3.09 11.36
C ARG A 67 -12.07 2.94 10.42
N LEU A 68 -11.73 4.03 9.71
CA LEU A 68 -10.55 4.09 8.86
C LEU A 68 -9.26 3.96 9.70
N ARG A 69 -9.15 4.67 10.82
CA ARG A 69 -8.02 4.53 11.78
C ARG A 69 -7.88 3.10 12.30
N GLU A 70 -8.98 2.45 12.69
CA GLU A 70 -8.93 1.04 13.13
C GLU A 70 -8.44 0.10 12.01
N THR A 71 -8.90 0.33 10.78
CA THR A 71 -8.48 -0.45 9.61
C THR A 71 -7.00 -0.23 9.29
N PHE A 72 -6.52 1.02 9.41
CA PHE A 72 -5.12 1.35 9.25
C PHE A 72 -4.25 0.66 10.30
N VAL A 73 -4.66 0.69 11.57
CA VAL A 73 -3.92 0.02 12.66
C VAL A 73 -3.76 -1.47 12.38
N SER A 74 -4.84 -2.15 11.95
CA SER A 74 -4.78 -3.55 11.52
C SER A 74 -3.81 -3.74 10.37
N TRP A 75 -3.95 -2.95 9.30
CA TRP A 75 -3.11 -3.06 8.11
C TRP A 75 -1.62 -2.83 8.41
N PHE A 76 -1.30 -1.83 9.24
CA PHE A 76 0.07 -1.51 9.64
C PHE A 76 0.66 -2.63 10.47
N HIS A 77 -0.07 -3.15 11.47
CA HIS A 77 0.39 -4.29 12.25
C HIS A 77 0.56 -5.57 11.42
N GLU A 78 -0.25 -5.76 10.37
CA GLU A 78 -0.08 -6.87 9.44
C GLU A 78 1.24 -6.80 8.66
N MET A 79 1.81 -5.61 8.42
CA MET A 79 3.15 -5.52 7.85
C MET A 79 4.21 -6.18 8.74
N PHE A 80 3.99 -6.20 10.05
CA PHE A 80 4.93 -6.81 11.00
C PHE A 80 4.70 -8.31 11.16
N THR A 81 3.44 -8.71 11.26
CA THR A 81 3.08 -10.13 11.48
C THR A 81 3.17 -10.96 10.20
N GLY A 82 2.95 -10.32 9.04
CA GLY A 82 2.85 -10.97 7.75
C GLY A 82 1.58 -11.80 7.54
N MET A 83 0.63 -11.82 8.50
CA MET A 83 -0.57 -12.67 8.54
C MET A 83 -0.31 -14.18 8.41
N ASP A 84 0.08 -14.62 7.22
CA ASP A 84 0.40 -15.99 6.80
C ASP A 84 1.86 -16.08 6.30
N SER A 85 2.77 -15.34 6.97
CA SER A 85 4.18 -15.19 6.57
C SER A 85 4.36 -14.55 5.18
N TRP A 86 3.55 -13.52 4.89
CA TRP A 86 3.52 -12.79 3.62
C TRP A 86 3.19 -13.70 2.44
N GLY A 87 2.22 -14.60 2.65
CA GLY A 87 1.75 -15.60 1.70
C GLY A 87 0.57 -15.12 0.87
N GLY A 88 -0.29 -16.06 0.47
CA GLY A 88 -1.43 -15.81 -0.39
C GLY A 88 -2.49 -14.93 0.28
N ASP A 89 -2.78 -15.15 1.56
CA ASP A 89 -3.81 -14.39 2.27
C ASP A 89 -3.40 -12.92 2.45
N TYR A 90 -2.11 -12.69 2.74
CA TYR A 90 -1.53 -11.35 2.76
C TYR A 90 -1.65 -10.69 1.38
N ALA A 91 -1.23 -11.36 0.31
CA ALA A 91 -1.27 -10.84 -1.05
C ALA A 91 -2.70 -10.50 -1.51
N ASP A 92 -3.67 -11.40 -1.28
CA ASP A 92 -5.08 -11.17 -1.61
C ASP A 92 -5.66 -10.00 -0.83
N ARG A 93 -5.24 -9.82 0.43
CA ARG A 93 -5.65 -8.65 1.21
C ARG A 93 -5.08 -7.36 0.65
N ARG A 94 -3.80 -7.31 0.27
CA ARG A 94 -3.19 -6.11 -0.34
C ARG A 94 -3.80 -5.78 -1.69
N TRP A 95 -4.13 -6.80 -2.50
CA TRP A 95 -4.88 -6.63 -3.73
C TRP A 95 -6.27 -6.02 -3.49
N ARG A 96 -7.04 -6.56 -2.54
CA ARG A 96 -8.35 -6.00 -2.16
C ARG A 96 -8.27 -4.55 -1.69
N ILE A 97 -7.23 -4.20 -0.93
CA ILE A 97 -6.98 -2.80 -0.52
C ILE A 97 -6.75 -1.92 -1.75
N GLY A 98 -5.93 -2.35 -2.71
CA GLY A 98 -5.73 -1.63 -3.97
C GLY A 98 -7.04 -1.40 -4.74
N LEU A 99 -7.87 -2.45 -4.88
CA LEU A 99 -9.18 -2.34 -5.54
C LEU A 99 -10.13 -1.34 -4.85
N ILE A 100 -10.09 -1.26 -3.52
CA ILE A 100 -10.88 -0.28 -2.77
C ILE A 100 -10.42 1.14 -3.12
N HIS A 101 -9.11 1.41 -3.16
CA HIS A 101 -8.56 2.72 -3.51
C HIS A 101 -8.99 3.16 -4.92
N VAL A 102 -8.95 2.25 -5.89
CA VAL A 102 -9.44 2.53 -7.25
C VAL A 102 -10.92 2.86 -7.24
N ARG A 103 -11.74 2.07 -6.53
CA ARG A 103 -13.20 2.25 -6.47
C ARG A 103 -13.62 3.60 -5.92
N ILE A 104 -12.91 4.10 -4.91
CA ILE A 104 -13.20 5.39 -4.26
C ILE A 104 -12.47 6.57 -4.91
N GLY A 105 -11.64 6.33 -5.93
CA GLY A 105 -10.93 7.37 -6.66
C GLY A 105 -9.70 7.96 -5.95
N ILE A 106 -9.19 7.33 -4.89
CA ILE A 106 -7.97 7.79 -4.22
C ILE A 106 -6.75 7.30 -4.99
N GLY A 107 -6.21 8.16 -5.84
CA GLY A 107 -5.07 7.85 -6.72
C GLY A 107 -3.73 7.72 -5.99
N PRO A 108 -2.71 7.12 -6.64
CA PRO A 108 -1.36 6.99 -6.09
C PRO A 108 -0.75 8.32 -5.64
N GLN A 109 -1.10 9.44 -6.27
CA GLN A 109 -0.60 10.76 -5.91
C GLN A 109 -0.93 11.19 -4.46
N HIS A 110 -1.98 10.64 -3.86
CA HIS A 110 -2.32 10.90 -2.46
C HIS A 110 -1.68 9.87 -1.53
N VAL A 111 -1.68 8.60 -1.93
CA VAL A 111 -1.22 7.49 -1.09
C VAL A 111 0.30 7.45 -0.97
N VAL A 112 1.04 7.65 -2.08
CA VAL A 112 2.51 7.57 -2.10
C VAL A 112 3.13 8.54 -1.08
N PRO A 113 2.77 9.84 -1.05
CA PRO A 113 3.32 10.74 -0.04
C PRO A 113 2.85 10.44 1.38
N ALA A 114 1.60 10.00 1.57
CA ALA A 114 1.07 9.65 2.88
C ALA A 114 1.84 8.46 3.50
N MET A 115 2.17 7.46 2.67
CA MET A 115 3.01 6.33 3.05
C MET A 115 4.45 6.76 3.37
N ALA A 116 5.01 7.72 2.62
CA ALA A 116 6.33 8.25 2.91
C ALA A 116 6.38 8.96 4.29
N VAL A 117 5.32 9.69 4.67
CA VAL A 117 5.17 10.27 6.01
C VAL A 117 5.18 9.18 7.08
N VAL A 118 4.39 8.11 6.89
CA VAL A 118 4.31 7.00 7.84
C VAL A 118 5.68 6.32 8.02
N VAL A 119 6.38 5.99 6.93
CA VAL A 119 7.72 5.37 7.01
C VAL A 119 8.72 6.28 7.70
N HIS A 120 8.67 7.58 7.42
CA HIS A 120 9.55 8.56 8.06
C HIS A 120 9.32 8.66 9.57
N GLU A 121 8.06 8.79 10.00
CA GLU A 121 7.72 8.94 11.42
C GLU A 121 7.91 7.61 12.20
N ALA A 122 7.60 6.46 11.60
CA ALA A 122 7.94 5.16 12.17
C ALA A 122 9.46 4.99 12.33
N GLY A 123 10.26 5.44 11.36
CA GLY A 123 11.72 5.43 11.46
C GLY A 123 12.26 6.32 12.57
N LYS A 124 11.71 7.53 12.73
CA LYS A 124 12.03 8.41 13.86
C LYS A 124 11.67 7.79 15.20
N ARG A 125 10.49 7.17 15.30
CA ARG A 125 10.06 6.48 16.50
C ARG A 125 10.95 5.27 16.81
N ALA A 126 11.29 4.47 15.81
CA ALA A 126 12.22 3.35 15.93
C ALA A 126 13.57 3.81 16.49
N GLN A 127 14.12 4.92 15.98
CA GLN A 127 15.37 5.49 16.48
C GLN A 127 15.25 5.96 17.94
N ALA A 128 14.17 6.66 18.29
CA ALA A 128 13.92 7.12 19.66
C ALA A 128 13.80 5.95 20.66
N ASP A 129 13.19 4.84 20.22
CA ASP A 129 13.00 3.64 21.02
C ASP A 129 14.21 2.68 20.97
N GLY A 130 15.32 3.08 20.34
CA GLY A 130 16.56 2.32 20.27
C GLY A 130 16.47 1.04 19.43
N LYS A 131 15.59 1.00 18.43
CA LYS A 131 15.47 -0.12 17.47
C LYS A 131 16.62 -0.09 16.46
N ASP A 132 16.95 -1.27 15.95
CA ASP A 132 17.98 -1.43 14.91
C ASP A 132 17.54 -0.78 13.59
N GLN A 133 18.50 -0.19 12.86
CA GLN A 133 18.29 0.32 11.51
C GLN A 133 17.74 -0.75 10.56
N GLN A 134 18.08 -2.03 10.78
CA GLN A 134 17.53 -3.14 10.00
C GLN A 134 16.00 -3.23 10.07
N LEU A 135 15.39 -2.81 11.18
CA LEU A 135 13.92 -2.74 11.29
C LEU A 135 13.35 -1.68 10.35
N CYS A 136 13.97 -0.50 10.32
CA CYS A 136 13.55 0.60 9.45
C CYS A 136 13.67 0.18 7.97
N ASP A 137 14.75 -0.51 7.62
CA ASP A 137 14.98 -1.01 6.25
C ASP A 137 13.95 -2.08 5.87
N ALA A 138 13.67 -3.04 6.75
CA ALA A 138 12.65 -4.07 6.56
C ALA A 138 11.25 -3.47 6.39
N LEU A 139 10.88 -2.52 7.25
CA LEU A 139 9.60 -1.81 7.21
C LEU A 139 9.45 -1.02 5.90
N SER A 140 10.51 -0.31 5.47
CA SER A 140 10.52 0.42 4.20
C SER A 140 10.31 -0.52 3.00
N LYS A 141 11.00 -1.67 2.97
CA LYS A 141 10.83 -2.67 1.89
C LYS A 141 9.39 -3.18 1.82
N ILE A 142 8.81 -3.65 2.92
CA ILE A 142 7.43 -4.19 2.90
C ILE A 142 6.40 -3.10 2.57
N CYS A 143 6.63 -1.86 3.04
CA CYS A 143 5.82 -0.71 2.69
C CYS A 143 5.80 -0.47 1.16
N MET A 144 6.96 -0.58 0.49
CA MET A 144 7.04 -0.43 -0.96
C MET A 144 6.35 -1.59 -1.70
N VAL A 145 6.38 -2.80 -1.16
CA VAL A 145 5.62 -3.94 -1.70
C VAL A 145 4.12 -3.67 -1.63
N ASP A 146 3.62 -3.22 -0.48
CA ASP A 146 2.20 -2.89 -0.29
C ASP A 146 1.75 -1.74 -1.21
N LEU A 147 2.57 -0.71 -1.38
CA LEU A 147 2.29 0.40 -2.29
C LEU A 147 2.19 -0.05 -3.75
N ALA A 148 3.05 -0.99 -4.17
CA ALA A 148 3.02 -1.55 -5.52
C ALA A 148 1.69 -2.26 -5.83
N PHE A 149 1.01 -2.85 -4.84
CA PHE A 149 -0.34 -3.42 -5.05
C PHE A 149 -1.37 -2.34 -5.37
N ILE A 150 -1.30 -1.18 -4.72
CA ILE A 150 -2.23 -0.07 -4.95
C ILE A 150 -2.01 0.50 -6.36
N GLU A 151 -0.76 0.76 -6.74
CA GLU A 151 -0.42 1.25 -8.08
C GLU A 151 -0.84 0.25 -9.17
N GLN A 152 -0.53 -1.03 -8.97
CA GLN A 152 -0.88 -2.06 -9.94
C GLN A 152 -2.39 -2.24 -10.07
N ALA A 153 -3.16 -2.10 -8.98
CA ALA A 153 -4.62 -2.12 -9.05
C ALA A 153 -5.16 -1.01 -9.97
N TYR A 154 -4.59 0.19 -9.93
CA TYR A 154 -4.97 1.27 -10.85
C TYR A 154 -4.72 0.90 -12.31
N ILE A 155 -3.56 0.33 -12.63
CA ILE A 155 -3.22 -0.08 -14.00
C ILE A 155 -4.16 -1.19 -14.49
N GLU A 156 -4.36 -2.23 -13.68
CA GLU A 156 -5.18 -3.39 -14.04
C GLU A 156 -6.65 -3.01 -14.19
N VAL A 157 -7.22 -2.29 -13.22
CA VAL A 157 -8.65 -1.96 -13.23
C VAL A 157 -8.96 -0.95 -14.35
N SER A 158 -8.12 0.06 -14.53
CA SER A 158 -8.34 1.07 -15.58
C SER A 158 -8.23 0.45 -16.98
N SER A 159 -7.21 -0.37 -17.22
CA SER A 159 -7.06 -1.05 -18.51
C SER A 159 -8.21 -2.04 -18.75
N ALA A 160 -8.56 -2.87 -17.77
CA ALA A 160 -9.67 -3.82 -17.89
C ALA A 160 -11.01 -3.11 -18.15
N ALA A 161 -11.27 -1.98 -17.50
CA ALA A 161 -12.46 -1.18 -17.76
C ALA A 161 -12.50 -0.69 -19.21
N VAL A 162 -11.42 -0.06 -19.70
CA VAL A 162 -11.36 0.42 -21.10
C VAL A 162 -11.52 -0.72 -22.10
N LEU A 163 -10.83 -1.84 -21.90
CA LEU A 163 -10.94 -2.99 -22.81
C LEU A 163 -12.37 -3.55 -22.85
N ARG A 164 -13.04 -3.64 -21.70
CA ARG A 164 -14.43 -4.13 -21.60
C ARG A 164 -15.41 -3.18 -22.28
N GLU A 165 -15.31 -1.88 -22.04
CA GLU A 165 -16.24 -0.90 -22.60
C GLU A 165 -16.03 -0.68 -24.12
N THR A 166 -14.79 -0.73 -24.60
CA THR A 166 -14.46 -0.45 -26.02
C THR A 166 -14.38 -1.69 -26.91
N GLY A 167 -14.23 -2.88 -26.32
CA GLY A 167 -13.95 -4.13 -27.06
C GLY A 167 -12.56 -4.18 -27.68
N TRP A 168 -11.64 -3.27 -27.31
CA TRP A 168 -10.27 -3.30 -27.80
C TRP A 168 -9.54 -4.56 -27.34
N SER A 169 -8.58 -5.01 -28.16
CA SER A 169 -7.65 -6.04 -27.74
C SER A 169 -6.58 -5.44 -26.82
N GLU A 170 -6.07 -6.25 -25.89
CA GLU A 170 -4.97 -5.86 -24.99
C GLU A 170 -3.73 -5.39 -25.78
N SER A 171 -3.45 -6.00 -26.92
CA SER A 171 -2.31 -5.62 -27.77
C SER A 171 -2.49 -4.25 -28.42
N LEU A 172 -3.71 -3.89 -28.84
CA LEU A 172 -4.01 -2.56 -29.36
C LEU A 172 -3.86 -1.51 -28.27
N PHE A 173 -4.45 -1.74 -27.09
CA PHE A 173 -4.34 -0.82 -25.96
C PHE A 173 -2.89 -0.54 -25.57
N LYS A 174 -2.04 -1.58 -25.47
CA LYS A 174 -0.61 -1.41 -25.18
C LYS A 174 0.12 -0.57 -26.23
N ARG A 175 -0.19 -0.74 -27.52
CA ARG A 175 0.38 0.10 -28.59
C ARG A 175 -0.08 1.55 -28.47
N LEU A 176 -1.36 1.79 -28.20
CA LEU A 176 -1.90 3.14 -28.03
C LEU A 176 -1.24 3.87 -26.85
N VAL A 177 -1.08 3.19 -25.71
CA VAL A 177 -0.35 3.75 -24.55
C VAL A 177 1.08 4.10 -24.92
N ALA A 178 1.82 3.19 -25.58
CA ALA A 178 3.21 3.42 -25.97
C ALA A 178 3.36 4.59 -26.97
N THR A 179 2.51 4.63 -28.00
CA THR A 179 2.53 5.71 -29.00
C THR A 179 2.09 7.05 -28.40
N GLY A 180 1.07 7.04 -27.53
CA GLY A 180 0.62 8.24 -26.82
C GLY A 180 1.70 8.81 -25.92
N ALA A 181 2.40 7.96 -25.15
CA ALA A 181 3.51 8.37 -24.30
C ALA A 181 4.70 8.94 -25.11
N ALA A 182 4.97 8.43 -26.31
CA ALA A 182 6.02 8.96 -27.19
C ALA A 182 5.67 10.32 -27.81
N ALA A 183 4.41 10.76 -27.73
CA ALA A 183 3.91 12.00 -28.32
C ALA A 183 3.69 13.13 -27.30
N MET A 184 3.86 12.88 -26.00
CA MET A 184 3.84 13.89 -24.93
C MET A 184 5.26 14.36 -24.62
#